data_AF-A0A095U2P3-F1
#
_entry.id   AF-A0A095U2P3-F1
#
_cell.length_a   1.000
_cell.length_b   1.000
_cell.length_c   1.000
_cell.angle_alpha   90.00
_cell.angle_beta   90.00
_cell.angle_gamma   90.00
#
_symmetry.space_group_name_H-M   'P 1'
#
loop_
_entity.id
_entity.type
_entity.pdbx_description
1 polymer ?
#
loop_
_entity_poly.entity_id
_entity_poly.type
_entity_poly.pdbx_seq_one_letter_code
_entity_poly.pdbx_strand_id
1 'polypeptide(L)'
;MKQISILGCGWLGLPLAKTLLEKGFSINGSTTSVEKIAVLEKAGILPFQINLFEDRIEGNIDLFLSNSDILIIDIPPKLRGNSTENFVAKIQNIIPFIEKSSVDKVIFVSSTSVYADDNSIITEETKPNPDTESGRQLLEAEHILQSNKNFQTTIVRFGGLIGDDRHPIKFLAGRKNIENPIGPINLIHQIDCIGIIEAILKHSETSGQNDKSNEVFNAVAPFHPTRKKYYTKKAIDLDLSLPEFDESKPSVGKTILSDKVETVLNYKFEIKRY
;
A
#
# COMPACT_ATOMS: atom_id res chain seq x y z
N MET A 1 26.43 1.80 1.74
CA MET A 1 25.24 1.29 1.04
C MET A 1 24.07 1.56 1.96
N LYS A 2 23.02 2.26 1.52
CA LYS A 2 21.86 2.51 2.38
C LYS A 2 21.11 1.21 2.62
N GLN A 3 20.63 1.00 3.84
CA GLN A 3 19.89 -0.19 4.21
C GLN A 3 18.41 0.14 4.44
N ILE A 4 17.54 -0.68 3.83
CA ILE A 4 16.09 -0.54 3.91
C ILE A 4 15.51 -1.80 4.54
N SER A 5 14.71 -1.61 5.58
CA SER A 5 13.90 -2.66 6.18
C SER A 5 12.50 -2.64 5.58
N ILE A 6 12.01 -3.78 5.11
CA ILE A 6 10.67 -3.94 4.55
C ILE A 6 9.89 -4.89 5.45
N LEU A 7 8.99 -4.32 6.24
CA LEU A 7 8.09 -5.06 7.11
C LEU A 7 6.92 -5.55 6.25
N GLY A 8 6.98 -6.81 5.83
CA GLY A 8 5.98 -7.44 4.98
C GLY A 8 6.43 -7.68 3.53
N CYS A 9 7.30 -8.66 3.30
CA CYS A 9 7.66 -9.12 1.95
C CYS A 9 6.58 -10.07 1.37
N GLY A 10 5.36 -9.54 1.26
CA GLY A 10 4.21 -10.20 0.67
C GLY A 10 4.12 -9.99 -0.85
N TRP A 11 2.89 -9.81 -1.33
CA TRP A 11 2.61 -9.61 -2.75
C TRP A 11 3.27 -8.34 -3.30
N LEU A 12 3.31 -7.23 -2.55
CA LEU A 12 4.00 -6.00 -2.96
C LEU A 12 5.45 -5.95 -2.45
N GLY A 13 5.67 -6.23 -1.17
CA GLY A 13 6.99 -6.06 -0.56
C GLY A 13 8.09 -6.98 -1.11
N LEU A 14 7.78 -8.19 -1.59
CA LEU A 14 8.80 -9.06 -2.21
C LEU A 14 9.33 -8.52 -3.55
N PRO A 15 8.48 -8.22 -4.55
CA PRO A 15 8.98 -7.62 -5.80
C PRO A 15 9.58 -6.23 -5.58
N LEU A 16 9.07 -5.45 -4.62
CA LEU A 16 9.71 -4.19 -4.19
C LEU A 16 11.13 -4.43 -3.67
N ALA A 17 11.32 -5.38 -2.75
CA ALA A 17 12.63 -5.73 -2.20
C ALA A 17 13.63 -6.11 -3.29
N LYS A 18 13.22 -6.95 -4.26
CA LYS A 18 14.05 -7.33 -5.40
C LYS A 18 14.46 -6.13 -6.24
N THR A 19 13.50 -5.25 -6.54
CA THR A 19 13.75 -4.03 -7.32
C THR A 19 14.76 -3.13 -6.61
N LEU A 20 14.63 -2.94 -5.29
CA LEU A 20 15.55 -2.13 -4.52
C LEU A 20 16.95 -2.76 -4.38
N LEU A 21 17.07 -4.09 -4.30
CA LEU A 21 18.37 -4.78 -4.38
C LEU A 21 19.07 -4.49 -5.73
N GLU A 22 18.33 -4.53 -6.84
CA GLU A 22 18.87 -4.20 -8.17
C GLU A 22 19.34 -2.74 -8.27
N LYS A 23 18.78 -1.83 -7.46
CA LYS A 23 19.24 -0.44 -7.32
C LYS A 23 20.43 -0.27 -6.37
N GLY A 24 20.93 -1.36 -5.78
CA GLY A 24 22.11 -1.34 -4.92
C GLY A 24 21.82 -0.99 -3.46
N PHE A 25 20.58 -1.14 -2.98
CA PHE A 25 20.27 -1.07 -1.55
C PHE A 25 20.55 -2.42 -0.86
N SER A 26 20.87 -2.39 0.43
CA SER A 26 20.82 -3.60 1.28
C SER A 26 19.40 -3.75 1.84
N ILE A 27 18.81 -4.94 1.77
CA ILE A 27 17.43 -5.15 2.21
C ILE A 27 17.32 -6.16 3.35
N ASN A 28 16.70 -5.73 4.44
CA ASN A 28 16.14 -6.62 5.46
C ASN A 28 14.66 -6.82 5.14
N GLY A 29 14.24 -8.05 4.87
CA GLY A 29 12.86 -8.37 4.49
C GLY A 29 12.18 -9.22 5.55
N SER A 30 11.00 -8.81 6.00
CA SER A 30 10.25 -9.60 6.99
C SER A 30 9.14 -10.44 6.36
N THR A 31 8.80 -11.55 7.02
CA THR A 31 7.63 -12.38 6.71
C THR A 31 7.08 -13.04 7.97
N THR A 32 5.82 -13.46 7.95
CA THR A 32 5.22 -14.21 9.07
C THR A 32 5.42 -15.72 8.93
N SER A 33 5.70 -16.19 7.71
CA SER A 33 5.71 -17.61 7.33
C SER A 33 7.15 -18.13 7.20
N VAL A 34 7.48 -19.19 7.93
CA VAL A 34 8.81 -19.82 7.90
C VAL A 34 9.19 -20.25 6.48
N GLU A 35 8.23 -20.74 5.71
CA GLU A 35 8.46 -21.26 4.35
C GLU A 35 8.93 -20.17 3.38
N LYS A 36 8.61 -18.89 3.68
CA LYS A 36 9.03 -17.75 2.85
C LYS A 36 10.44 -17.26 3.15
N ILE A 37 11.06 -17.69 4.26
CA ILE A 37 12.45 -17.32 4.60
C ILE A 37 13.41 -17.71 3.48
N ALA A 38 13.36 -18.97 3.04
CA ALA A 38 14.19 -19.45 1.93
C ALA A 38 13.92 -18.73 0.60
N VAL A 39 12.71 -18.19 0.39
CA VAL A 39 12.38 -17.40 -0.80
C VAL A 39 13.09 -16.04 -0.77
N LEU A 40 13.16 -15.41 0.41
CA LEU A 40 13.86 -14.15 0.61
C LEU A 40 15.38 -14.33 0.46
N GLU A 41 15.96 -15.35 1.08
CA GLU A 41 17.40 -15.63 0.98
C GLU A 41 17.84 -15.87 -0.46
N LYS A 42 17.07 -16.69 -1.21
CA LYS A 42 17.33 -16.95 -2.63
C LYS A 42 17.25 -15.69 -3.50
N ALA A 43 16.50 -14.68 -3.06
CA ALA A 43 16.41 -13.39 -3.73
C ALA A 43 17.51 -12.40 -3.32
N GLY A 44 18.44 -12.80 -2.44
CA GLY A 44 19.48 -11.93 -1.90
C GLY A 44 19.00 -10.98 -0.79
N ILE A 45 17.80 -11.21 -0.25
CA ILE A 45 17.21 -10.42 0.83
C ILE A 45 17.59 -11.06 2.17
N LEU A 46 18.05 -10.27 3.14
CA LEU A 46 18.30 -10.78 4.49
C LEU A 46 16.94 -11.03 5.19
N PRO A 47 16.57 -12.29 5.49
CA PRO A 47 15.23 -12.61 5.92
C PRO A 47 15.04 -12.44 7.44
N PHE A 48 13.84 -12.03 7.83
CA PHE A 48 13.43 -12.00 9.23
C PHE A 48 12.02 -12.58 9.38
N GLN A 49 11.83 -13.52 10.29
CA GLN A 49 10.49 -13.93 10.68
C GLN A 49 9.99 -12.98 11.77
N ILE A 50 9.01 -12.14 11.45
CA ILE A 50 8.44 -11.15 12.37
C ILE A 50 6.93 -11.28 12.37
N ASN A 51 6.34 -11.54 13.53
CA ASN A 51 4.89 -11.49 13.74
C ASN A 51 4.55 -10.36 14.69
N LEU A 52 3.61 -9.50 14.27
CA LEU A 52 3.10 -8.41 15.11
C LEU A 52 1.74 -8.79 15.71
N PHE A 53 1.68 -8.71 17.04
CA PHE A 53 0.47 -8.84 17.83
C PHE A 53 0.17 -7.52 18.53
N GLU A 54 -1.03 -7.42 19.11
CA GLU A 54 -1.53 -6.22 19.77
C GLU A 54 -0.80 -5.88 21.07
N ASP A 55 -0.14 -6.87 21.68
CA ASP A 55 0.55 -6.73 22.97
C ASP A 55 2.03 -7.15 22.92
N ARG A 56 2.48 -7.74 21.82
CA ARG A 56 3.86 -8.25 21.67
C ARG A 56 4.32 -8.35 20.22
N ILE A 57 5.62 -8.55 20.08
CA ILE A 57 6.28 -8.87 18.81
C ILE A 57 6.98 -10.21 18.97
N GLU A 58 6.79 -11.13 18.02
CA GLU A 58 7.58 -12.36 17.92
C GLU A 58 8.60 -12.21 16.79
N GLY A 59 9.85 -12.58 17.09
CA GLY A 59 11.00 -12.38 16.20
C GLY A 59 11.92 -11.26 16.66
N ASN A 60 13.14 -11.20 16.12
CA ASN A 60 14.16 -10.23 16.54
C ASN A 60 14.03 -8.90 15.78
N ILE A 61 13.12 -8.04 16.25
CA ILE A 61 12.83 -6.75 15.63
C ILE A 61 14.03 -5.76 15.72
N ASP A 62 14.80 -5.78 16.80
CA ASP A 62 16.01 -4.95 16.92
C ASP A 62 17.03 -5.30 15.82
N LEU A 63 17.24 -6.59 15.54
CA LEU A 63 18.14 -7.01 14.47
C LEU A 63 17.56 -6.70 13.08
N PHE A 64 16.25 -6.88 12.90
CA PHE A 64 15.57 -6.50 11.66
C PHE A 64 15.73 -5.01 11.34
N LEU A 65 15.68 -4.12 12.34
CA LEU A 65 15.87 -2.68 12.15
C LEU A 65 17.34 -2.23 12.21
N SER A 66 18.27 -3.14 12.51
CA SER A 66 19.67 -2.78 12.70
C SER A 66 20.27 -2.15 11.43
N ASN A 67 20.98 -1.02 11.62
CA ASN A 67 21.63 -0.22 10.58
C ASN A 67 20.72 0.24 9.43
N SER A 68 19.40 0.14 9.59
CA SER A 68 18.45 0.56 8.57
C SER A 68 18.25 2.06 8.63
N ASP A 69 18.34 2.75 7.49
CA ASP A 69 18.04 4.17 7.37
C ASP A 69 16.52 4.36 7.18
N ILE A 70 15.89 3.43 6.47
CA ILE A 70 14.50 3.53 6.02
C ILE A 70 13.73 2.27 6.42
N LEU A 71 12.52 2.44 6.92
CA LEU A 71 11.54 1.37 7.14
C LEU A 71 10.35 1.54 6.20
N ILE A 72 10.03 0.50 5.43
CA ILE A 72 8.81 0.40 4.64
C ILE A 72 7.86 -0.55 5.36
N ILE A 73 6.71 -0.06 5.80
CA ILE A 73 5.66 -0.85 6.44
C ILE A 73 4.63 -1.22 5.37
N ASP A 74 4.69 -2.47 4.89
CA ASP A 74 3.83 -3.07 3.85
C ASP A 74 3.04 -4.27 4.43
N ILE A 75 2.34 -4.04 5.54
CA ILE A 75 1.46 -5.03 6.16
C ILE A 75 0.00 -4.56 6.15
N PRO A 76 -0.95 -5.42 5.79
CA PRO A 76 -2.36 -5.07 5.80
C PRO A 76 -2.93 -5.13 7.24
N PRO A 77 -4.03 -4.40 7.52
CA PRO A 77 -4.72 -4.48 8.81
C PRO A 77 -5.44 -5.82 9.06
N LYS A 78 -5.60 -6.67 8.03
CA LYS A 78 -6.24 -8.01 8.11
C LYS A 78 -7.66 -8.02 8.74
N LEU A 79 -8.42 -6.96 8.53
CA LEU A 79 -9.78 -6.77 9.06
C LEU A 79 -10.90 -7.30 8.13
N ARG A 80 -10.58 -8.16 7.16
CA ARG A 80 -11.62 -8.76 6.30
C ARG A 80 -12.30 -9.91 7.05
N GLY A 81 -13.63 -9.99 6.97
CA GLY A 81 -14.41 -11.04 7.65
C GLY A 81 -14.68 -10.71 9.12
N ASN A 82 -14.68 -11.72 10.00
CA ASN A 82 -14.98 -11.57 11.43
C ASN A 82 -13.73 -11.26 12.29
N SER A 83 -12.70 -10.68 11.68
CA SER A 83 -11.45 -10.35 12.38
C SER A 83 -11.67 -9.17 13.33
N THR A 84 -11.26 -9.32 14.58
CA THR A 84 -11.28 -8.26 15.61
C THR A 84 -9.88 -7.71 15.87
N GLU A 85 -8.95 -7.86 14.93
CA GLU A 85 -7.58 -7.38 15.10
C GLU A 85 -7.54 -5.88 15.40
N ASN A 86 -6.67 -5.47 16.31
CA ASN A 86 -6.34 -4.09 16.54
C ASN A 86 -5.03 -3.74 15.82
N PHE A 87 -5.14 -3.33 14.56
CA PHE A 87 -3.99 -2.92 13.75
C PHE A 87 -3.27 -1.70 14.34
N VAL A 88 -4.03 -0.78 14.96
CA VAL A 88 -3.47 0.39 15.63
C VAL A 88 -2.51 -0.03 16.75
N ALA A 89 -2.93 -0.97 17.62
CA ALA A 89 -2.09 -1.50 18.68
C ALA A 89 -0.81 -2.18 18.14
N LYS A 90 -0.92 -2.91 17.02
CA LYS A 90 0.26 -3.51 16.36
C LYS A 90 1.27 -2.45 15.90
N ILE A 91 0.79 -1.34 15.33
CA ILE A 91 1.65 -0.22 14.91
C ILE A 91 2.23 0.50 16.12
N GLN A 92 1.47 0.70 17.19
CA GLN A 92 1.99 1.28 18.43
C GLN A 92 3.12 0.42 19.03
N ASN A 93 3.00 -0.90 18.99
CA ASN A 93 4.01 -1.81 19.53
C ASN A 93 5.37 -1.75 18.82
N ILE A 94 5.41 -1.43 17.52
CA ILE A 94 6.69 -1.35 16.80
C ILE A 94 7.41 -0.01 17.01
N ILE A 95 6.69 1.06 17.38
CA ILE A 95 7.26 2.41 17.47
C ILE A 95 8.48 2.50 18.39
N PRO A 96 8.47 1.97 19.63
CA PRO A 96 9.64 2.05 20.51
C PRO A 96 10.90 1.44 19.90
N PHE A 97 10.76 0.43 19.03
CA PHE A 97 11.89 -0.20 18.33
C PHE A 97 12.40 0.66 17.18
N ILE A 98 11.49 1.33 16.45
CA ILE A 98 11.86 2.30 15.41
C ILE A 98 12.63 3.46 16.04
N GLU A 99 12.12 4.04 17.12
CA GLU A 99 12.73 5.18 17.83
C GLU A 99 14.14 4.87 18.37
N LYS A 100 14.40 3.63 18.75
CA LYS A 100 15.70 3.17 19.24
C LYS A 100 16.68 2.82 18.10
N SER A 101 16.18 2.63 16.89
CA SER A 101 16.98 2.24 15.72
C SER A 101 17.63 3.46 15.04
N SER A 102 18.35 3.20 13.94
CA SER A 102 18.88 4.24 13.06
C SER A 102 17.86 4.76 12.04
N VAL A 103 16.64 4.20 12.02
CA VAL A 103 15.61 4.57 11.05
C VAL A 103 15.18 6.02 11.29
N ASP A 104 15.40 6.87 10.29
CA ASP A 104 14.97 8.27 10.32
C ASP A 104 13.78 8.53 9.38
N LYS A 105 13.47 7.57 8.49
CA LYS A 105 12.36 7.65 7.53
C LYS A 105 11.51 6.38 7.53
N VAL A 106 10.19 6.58 7.60
CA VAL A 106 9.17 5.55 7.47
C VAL A 106 8.34 5.81 6.23
N ILE A 107 8.18 4.80 5.37
CA ILE A 107 7.16 4.79 4.32
C ILE A 107 6.06 3.84 4.77
N PHE A 108 4.85 4.35 4.98
CA PHE A 108 3.70 3.54 5.33
C PHE A 108 2.79 3.31 4.13
N VAL A 109 2.61 2.04 3.77
CA VAL A 109 1.68 1.63 2.73
C VAL A 109 0.27 1.59 3.31
N SER A 110 -0.49 2.65 3.05
CA SER A 110 -1.89 2.80 3.44
C SER A 110 -2.83 2.55 2.24
N SER A 111 -4.08 2.95 2.36
CA SER A 111 -5.14 2.69 1.38
C SER A 111 -6.07 3.90 1.24
N THR A 112 -6.63 4.08 0.04
CA THR A 112 -7.68 5.09 -0.21
C THR A 112 -8.99 4.80 0.54
N SER A 113 -9.11 3.67 1.25
CA SER A 113 -10.24 3.37 2.15
C SER A 113 -10.35 4.30 3.36
N VAL A 114 -9.36 5.17 3.60
CA VAL A 114 -9.44 6.23 4.61
C VAL A 114 -10.44 7.33 4.24
N TYR A 115 -10.91 7.37 2.99
CA TYR A 115 -11.97 8.26 2.53
C TYR A 115 -13.29 7.49 2.36
N ALA A 116 -14.42 8.07 2.74
CA ALA A 116 -15.75 7.48 2.51
C ALA A 116 -16.13 7.45 1.03
N ASP A 117 -17.00 6.52 0.65
CA ASP A 117 -17.66 6.57 -0.66
C ASP A 117 -18.83 7.57 -0.62
N ASP A 118 -18.58 8.82 -1.04
CA ASP A 118 -19.54 9.94 -0.98
C ASP A 118 -19.71 10.69 -2.32
N ASN A 119 -19.28 10.08 -3.43
CA ASN A 119 -19.30 10.65 -4.78
C ASN A 119 -18.43 11.91 -4.98
N SER A 120 -17.53 12.21 -4.04
CA SER A 120 -16.58 13.31 -4.18
C SER A 120 -15.37 12.96 -5.07
N ILE A 121 -14.69 14.01 -5.51
CA ILE A 121 -13.35 13.94 -6.09
C ILE A 121 -12.37 14.21 -4.96
N ILE A 122 -11.45 13.27 -4.72
CA ILE A 122 -10.56 13.25 -3.58
C ILE A 122 -9.15 13.64 -4.01
N THR A 123 -8.56 14.56 -3.24
CA THR A 123 -7.13 14.90 -3.28
C THR A 123 -6.52 14.63 -1.91
N GLU A 124 -5.21 14.79 -1.76
CA GLU A 124 -4.52 14.68 -0.47
C GLU A 124 -4.95 15.77 0.53
N GLU A 125 -5.48 16.90 0.05
CA GLU A 125 -6.05 17.98 0.88
C GLU A 125 -7.46 17.64 1.41
N THR A 126 -8.11 16.61 0.85
CA THR A 126 -9.41 16.18 1.34
C THR A 126 -9.27 15.54 2.70
N LYS A 127 -10.00 16.04 3.70
CA LYS A 127 -10.01 15.44 5.04
C LYS A 127 -10.52 14.00 5.00
N PRO A 128 -9.73 13.00 5.43
CA PRO A 128 -10.18 11.62 5.51
C PRO A 128 -11.38 11.46 6.45
N ASN A 129 -12.35 10.65 6.05
CA ASN A 129 -13.56 10.34 6.81
C ASN A 129 -14.00 8.91 6.51
N PRO A 130 -13.35 7.88 7.09
CA PRO A 130 -13.58 6.49 6.71
C PRO A 130 -14.94 5.96 7.21
N ASP A 131 -15.63 5.27 6.31
CA ASP A 131 -16.91 4.57 6.52
C ASP A 131 -16.75 3.08 6.85
N THR A 132 -15.51 2.58 6.86
CA THR A 132 -15.15 1.20 7.23
C THR A 132 -14.21 1.15 8.42
N GLU A 133 -14.29 0.08 9.21
CA GLU A 133 -13.38 -0.14 10.33
C GLU A 133 -11.92 -0.23 9.88
N SER A 134 -11.67 -0.89 8.73
CA SER A 134 -10.32 -0.94 8.16
C SER A 134 -9.81 0.43 7.75
N GLY A 135 -10.66 1.31 7.22
CA GLY A 135 -10.29 2.70 6.93
C GLY A 135 -9.97 3.50 8.19
N ARG A 136 -10.74 3.29 9.27
CA ARG A 136 -10.54 3.94 10.58
C ARG A 136 -9.19 3.57 11.19
N GLN A 137 -8.89 2.27 11.28
CA GLN A 137 -7.63 1.82 11.86
C GLN A 137 -6.40 2.21 11.02
N LEU A 138 -6.52 2.22 9.69
CA LEU A 138 -5.46 2.75 8.83
C LEU A 138 -5.23 4.23 9.06
N LEU A 139 -6.30 5.03 9.09
CA LEU A 139 -6.18 6.47 9.33
C LEU A 139 -5.55 6.75 10.70
N GLU A 140 -5.93 6.02 11.73
CA GLU A 140 -5.32 6.17 13.06
C GLU A 140 -3.85 5.76 13.09
N ALA A 141 -3.47 4.67 12.40
CA ALA A 141 -2.07 4.29 12.21
C ALA A 141 -1.25 5.35 11.46
N GLU A 142 -1.82 5.97 10.42
CA GLU A 142 -1.18 7.09 9.70
C GLU A 142 -0.87 8.24 10.67
N HIS A 143 -1.85 8.65 11.48
CA HIS A 143 -1.68 9.74 12.45
C HIS A 143 -0.61 9.43 13.49
N ILE A 144 -0.61 8.22 14.03
CA ILE A 144 0.36 7.79 15.04
C ILE A 144 1.79 7.86 14.47
N LEU A 145 2.01 7.32 13.27
CA LEU A 145 3.33 7.35 12.63
C LEU A 145 3.77 8.77 12.26
N GLN A 146 2.88 9.61 11.70
CA GLN A 146 3.20 10.99 11.35
C GLN A 146 3.39 11.90 12.58
N SER A 147 2.77 11.59 13.72
CA SER A 147 2.94 12.36 14.94
C SER A 147 4.28 12.13 15.65
N ASN A 148 5.01 11.10 15.24
CA ASN A 148 6.31 10.77 15.82
C ASN A 148 7.36 11.83 15.47
N LYS A 149 8.24 12.17 16.42
CA LYS A 149 9.28 13.20 16.25
C LYS A 149 10.67 12.62 15.99
N ASN A 150 10.86 11.31 16.21
CA ASN A 150 12.14 10.63 16.07
C ASN A 150 12.41 10.21 14.61
N PHE A 151 11.35 10.04 13.81
CA PHE A 151 11.43 9.72 12.39
C PHE A 151 10.37 10.49 11.59
N GLN A 152 10.65 10.72 10.31
CA GLN A 152 9.71 11.29 9.36
C GLN A 152 8.86 10.18 8.74
N THR A 153 7.57 10.43 8.52
CA THR A 153 6.69 9.45 7.87
C THR A 153 6.12 9.99 6.57
N THR A 154 6.34 9.24 5.48
CA THR A 154 5.61 9.39 4.22
C THR A 154 4.51 8.34 4.12
N ILE A 155 3.29 8.76 3.81
CA ILE A 155 2.13 7.89 3.63
C ILE A 155 1.86 7.72 2.14
N VAL A 156 1.65 6.49 1.69
CA VAL A 156 1.18 6.19 0.33
C VAL A 156 -0.15 5.47 0.41
N ARG A 157 -1.23 6.17 0.04
CA ARG A 157 -2.60 5.64 0.01
C ARG A 157 -2.86 5.00 -1.35
N PHE A 158 -2.59 3.70 -1.47
CA PHE A 158 -2.87 2.98 -2.71
C PHE A 158 -4.36 2.72 -2.92
N GLY A 159 -4.79 2.77 -4.18
CA GLY A 159 -6.10 2.27 -4.59
C GLY A 159 -6.21 0.75 -4.56
N GLY A 160 -7.18 0.20 -5.29
CA GLY A 160 -7.34 -1.24 -5.44
C GLY A 160 -6.15 -1.86 -6.18
N LEU A 161 -5.34 -2.62 -5.43
CA LEU A 161 -4.14 -3.28 -5.94
C LEU A 161 -4.47 -4.35 -6.99
N ILE A 162 -3.86 -4.25 -8.17
CA ILE A 162 -3.93 -5.23 -9.26
C ILE A 162 -2.55 -5.65 -9.77
N GLY A 163 -2.48 -6.81 -10.41
CA GLY A 163 -1.31 -7.35 -11.08
C GLY A 163 -1.68 -8.57 -11.91
N ASP A 164 -0.70 -9.17 -12.59
CA ASP A 164 -0.91 -10.30 -13.50
C ASP A 164 -1.57 -11.50 -12.78
N ASP A 165 -1.14 -11.77 -11.55
CA ASP A 165 -1.68 -12.82 -10.69
C ASP A 165 -2.92 -12.37 -9.90
N ARG A 166 -3.08 -11.06 -9.70
CA ARG A 166 -4.13 -10.43 -8.88
C ARG A 166 -5.00 -9.49 -9.70
N HIS A 167 -6.15 -9.97 -10.18
CA HIS A 167 -7.12 -9.09 -10.82
C HIS A 167 -8.55 -9.42 -10.36
N PRO A 168 -9.35 -8.43 -9.89
CA PRO A 168 -10.71 -8.68 -9.40
C PRO A 168 -11.65 -9.35 -10.41
N ILE A 169 -11.35 -9.24 -11.71
CA ILE A 169 -12.18 -9.81 -12.76
C ILE A 169 -12.24 -11.34 -12.68
N LYS A 170 -11.16 -12.00 -12.24
CA LYS A 170 -11.12 -13.45 -12.05
C LYS A 170 -12.16 -13.93 -11.02
N PHE A 171 -12.57 -13.06 -10.09
CA PHE A 171 -13.62 -13.35 -9.11
C PHE A 171 -15.01 -12.91 -9.55
N LEU A 172 -15.09 -11.85 -10.37
CA LEU A 172 -16.35 -11.28 -10.84
C LEU A 172 -16.91 -11.98 -12.09
N ALA A 173 -16.06 -12.63 -12.88
CA ALA A 173 -16.45 -13.33 -14.09
C ALA A 173 -17.60 -14.31 -13.83
N GLY A 174 -18.66 -14.22 -14.65
CA GLY A 174 -19.86 -15.04 -14.55
C GLY A 174 -20.74 -14.79 -13.32
N ARG A 175 -20.37 -13.88 -12.40
CA ARG A 175 -21.26 -13.49 -11.30
C ARG A 175 -22.40 -12.63 -11.79
N LYS A 176 -23.54 -12.77 -11.13
CA LYS A 176 -24.75 -11.98 -11.34
C LYS A 176 -24.99 -11.04 -10.17
N ASN A 177 -25.85 -10.04 -10.38
CA ASN A 177 -26.26 -9.05 -9.38
C ASN A 177 -25.08 -8.31 -8.73
N ILE A 178 -24.04 -7.99 -9.52
CA ILE A 178 -22.92 -7.20 -9.02
C ILE A 178 -23.38 -5.76 -8.83
N GLU A 179 -23.31 -5.28 -7.59
CA GLU A 179 -23.72 -3.92 -7.24
C GLU A 179 -22.73 -2.85 -7.74
N ASN A 180 -23.16 -1.59 -7.66
CA ASN A 180 -22.36 -0.39 -7.94
C ASN A 180 -21.81 -0.29 -9.38
N PRO A 181 -22.64 -0.46 -10.44
CA PRO A 181 -22.18 -0.50 -11.84
C PRO A 181 -21.51 0.77 -12.34
N ILE A 182 -21.93 1.96 -11.88
CA ILE A 182 -21.37 3.24 -12.34
C ILE A 182 -20.30 3.79 -11.38
N GLY A 183 -20.02 3.11 -10.26
CA GLY A 183 -18.98 3.51 -9.32
C GLY A 183 -17.62 3.63 -10.02
N PRO A 184 -16.84 4.70 -9.75
CA PRO A 184 -15.53 4.90 -10.34
C PRO A 184 -14.55 3.80 -9.90
N ILE A 185 -13.75 3.33 -10.85
CA ILE A 185 -12.63 2.44 -10.59
C ILE A 185 -11.44 3.25 -10.10
N ASN A 186 -10.87 2.84 -8.97
CA ASN A 186 -9.63 3.37 -8.44
C ASN A 186 -8.65 2.22 -8.26
N LEU A 187 -7.91 1.86 -9.31
CA LEU A 187 -6.95 0.74 -9.28
C LEU A 187 -5.53 1.25 -9.44
N ILE A 188 -4.59 0.49 -8.89
CA ILE A 188 -3.16 0.69 -9.11
C ILE A 188 -2.48 -0.67 -9.30
N HIS A 189 -1.63 -0.76 -10.32
CA HIS A 189 -0.89 -1.94 -10.69
C HIS A 189 0.38 -2.07 -9.84
N GLN A 190 0.79 -3.31 -9.54
CA GLN A 190 1.96 -3.61 -8.71
C GLN A 190 3.23 -2.87 -9.16
N ILE A 191 3.46 -2.81 -10.47
CA ILE A 191 4.60 -2.10 -11.07
C ILE A 191 4.55 -0.60 -10.73
N ASP A 192 3.38 0.02 -10.79
CA ASP A 192 3.23 1.43 -10.42
C ASP A 192 3.40 1.64 -8.91
N CYS A 193 2.91 0.71 -8.08
CA CYS A 193 3.17 0.76 -6.64
C CYS A 193 4.68 0.77 -6.34
N ILE A 194 5.44 -0.13 -6.98
CA ILE A 194 6.91 -0.22 -6.81
C ILE A 194 7.57 1.07 -7.31
N GLY A 195 7.23 1.52 -8.51
CA GLY A 195 7.82 2.71 -9.12
C GLY A 195 7.54 4.00 -8.34
N ILE A 196 6.36 4.13 -7.73
CA ILE A 196 6.02 5.27 -6.85
C ILE A 196 6.86 5.22 -5.57
N ILE A 197 7.01 4.05 -4.94
CA ILE A 197 7.86 3.92 -3.75
C ILE A 197 9.32 4.26 -4.09
N GLU A 198 9.85 3.79 -5.23
CA GLU A 198 11.18 4.19 -5.72
C GLU A 198 11.28 5.71 -5.94
N ALA A 199 10.25 6.32 -6.52
CA ALA A 199 10.21 7.76 -6.76
C ALA A 199 10.18 8.55 -5.45
N ILE A 200 9.47 8.09 -4.42
CA ILE A 200 9.49 8.66 -3.06
C ILE A 200 10.87 8.56 -2.45
N LEU A 201 11.51 7.38 -2.52
CA LEU A 201 12.86 7.18 -2.00
C LEU A 201 13.84 8.17 -2.65
N LYS A 202 13.79 8.30 -3.98
CA LYS A 202 14.63 9.23 -4.74
C LYS A 202 14.31 10.70 -4.39
N HIS A 203 13.03 11.08 -4.33
CA HIS A 203 12.60 12.43 -3.98
C HIS A 203 13.16 12.84 -2.62
N SER A 204 13.08 11.93 -1.64
CA SER A 204 13.59 12.15 -0.28
C SER A 204 15.10 12.36 -0.20
N GLU A 205 15.88 11.92 -1.21
CA GLU A 205 17.32 12.17 -1.31
C GLU A 205 17.61 13.53 -1.93
N THR A 206 16.79 13.95 -2.91
CA THR A 206 17.02 15.17 -3.68
C THR A 206 16.47 16.44 -3.02
N SER A 207 15.42 16.33 -2.20
CA SER A 207 14.78 17.49 -1.53
C SER A 207 15.60 18.07 -0.37
N GLY A 208 16.76 17.50 -0.07
CA GLY A 208 17.68 17.94 0.98
C GLY A 208 17.23 17.55 2.39
N GLN A 209 18.18 17.48 3.34
CA GLN A 209 17.95 17.00 4.72
C GLN A 209 17.00 17.88 5.56
N ASN A 210 16.56 19.03 5.04
CA ASN A 210 15.69 19.97 5.74
C ASN A 210 14.21 19.83 5.36
N ASP A 211 13.87 18.99 4.38
CA ASP A 211 12.47 18.71 4.06
C ASP A 211 11.91 17.69 5.06
N LYS A 212 11.48 18.22 6.22
CA LYS A 212 10.84 17.45 7.30
C LYS A 212 9.32 17.35 7.11
N SER A 213 8.81 17.52 5.89
CA SER A 213 7.36 17.43 5.66
C SER A 213 6.90 15.97 5.72
N ASN A 214 5.94 15.67 6.60
CA ASN A 214 5.26 14.37 6.57
C ASN A 214 4.34 14.36 5.35
N GLU A 215 4.81 13.75 4.26
CA GLU A 215 4.07 13.75 3.01
C GLU A 215 3.01 12.66 2.97
N VAL A 216 1.93 12.95 2.25
CA VAL A 216 0.91 11.99 1.86
C VAL A 216 0.83 12.00 0.34
N PHE A 217 0.68 10.81 -0.25
CA PHE A 217 0.42 10.59 -1.67
C PHE A 217 -0.79 9.68 -1.83
N ASN A 218 -1.81 10.13 -2.56
CA ASN A 218 -2.82 9.25 -3.12
C ASN A 218 -2.25 8.63 -4.40
N ALA A 219 -2.34 7.31 -4.52
CA ALA A 219 -1.72 6.58 -5.61
C ALA A 219 -2.72 5.62 -6.26
N VAL A 220 -3.30 6.11 -7.36
CA VAL A 220 -4.25 5.44 -8.25
C VAL A 220 -3.87 5.82 -9.68
N ALA A 221 -3.99 4.90 -10.64
CA ALA A 221 -3.81 5.31 -12.02
C ALA A 221 -4.83 6.38 -12.39
N PRO A 222 -4.46 7.43 -13.16
CA PRO A 222 -5.35 8.50 -13.60
C PRO A 222 -6.32 7.99 -14.69
N PHE A 223 -7.09 6.98 -14.34
CA PHE A 223 -7.98 6.20 -15.19
C PHE A 223 -9.14 5.66 -14.34
N HIS A 224 -10.29 6.34 -14.42
CA HIS A 224 -11.47 6.07 -13.60
C HIS A 224 -12.70 5.70 -14.43
N PRO A 225 -12.67 4.63 -15.25
CA PRO A 225 -13.87 4.14 -15.90
C PRO A 225 -14.90 3.68 -14.86
N THR A 226 -16.15 3.58 -15.29
CA THR A 226 -17.18 2.95 -14.45
C THR A 226 -16.85 1.47 -14.22
N ARG A 227 -17.24 0.96 -13.06
CA ARG A 227 -17.06 -0.43 -12.65
C ARG A 227 -17.55 -1.43 -13.70
N LYS A 228 -18.76 -1.22 -14.22
CA LYS A 228 -19.35 -2.05 -15.29
C LYS A 228 -18.49 -2.01 -16.54
N LYS A 229 -18.17 -0.82 -17.06
CA LYS A 229 -17.38 -0.66 -18.30
C LYS A 229 -16.01 -1.34 -18.19
N TYR A 230 -15.32 -1.14 -17.06
CA TYR A 230 -14.00 -1.71 -16.82
C TYR A 230 -14.03 -3.23 -16.78
N TYR A 231 -14.86 -3.81 -15.91
CA TYR A 231 -14.86 -5.25 -15.69
C TYR A 231 -15.48 -6.03 -16.86
N THR A 232 -16.47 -5.47 -17.57
CA THR A 232 -16.95 -6.07 -18.82
C THR A 232 -15.85 -6.10 -19.87
N LYS A 233 -15.10 -4.98 -20.04
CA LYS A 233 -13.95 -4.96 -20.97
C LYS A 233 -12.87 -5.96 -20.57
N LYS A 234 -12.48 -6.02 -19.30
CA LYS A 234 -11.46 -6.97 -18.83
C LYS A 234 -11.90 -8.43 -18.92
N ALA A 235 -13.19 -8.74 -18.80
CA ALA A 235 -13.68 -10.10 -19.06
C ALA A 235 -13.46 -10.48 -20.53
N ILE A 236 -13.79 -9.58 -21.47
CA ILE A 236 -13.59 -9.79 -22.90
C ILE A 236 -12.10 -9.94 -23.24
N ASP A 237 -11.27 -9.01 -22.74
CA ASP A 237 -9.82 -9.00 -23.03
C ASP A 237 -9.12 -10.29 -22.53
N LEU A 238 -9.71 -11.00 -21.54
CA LEU A 238 -9.17 -12.23 -20.94
C LEU A 238 -9.95 -13.50 -21.29
N ASP A 239 -10.91 -13.43 -22.23
CA ASP A 239 -11.77 -14.55 -22.62
C ASP A 239 -12.49 -15.23 -21.44
N LEU A 240 -13.07 -14.41 -20.55
CA LEU A 240 -13.81 -14.83 -19.37
C LEU A 240 -15.32 -14.57 -19.53
N SER A 241 -16.14 -15.35 -18.82
CA SER A 241 -17.58 -15.12 -18.73
C SER A 241 -17.90 -13.71 -18.24
N LEU A 242 -18.83 -13.03 -18.92
CA LEU A 242 -19.18 -11.65 -18.60
C LEU A 242 -19.83 -11.55 -17.21
N PRO A 243 -19.44 -10.54 -16.41
CA PRO A 243 -20.17 -10.16 -15.20
C PRO A 243 -21.50 -9.48 -15.54
N GLU A 244 -22.56 -9.79 -14.79
CA GLU A 244 -23.86 -9.11 -14.85
C GLU A 244 -24.04 -8.19 -13.64
N PHE A 245 -24.26 -6.91 -13.91
CA PHE A 245 -24.40 -5.87 -12.88
C PHE A 245 -25.87 -5.55 -12.60
N ASP A 246 -26.16 -5.27 -11.33
CA ASP A 246 -27.46 -4.77 -10.88
C ASP A 246 -27.51 -3.24 -11.04
N GLU A 247 -28.45 -2.77 -11.85
CA GLU A 247 -28.70 -1.34 -12.11
C GLU A 247 -29.90 -0.78 -11.32
N SER A 248 -30.53 -1.59 -10.47
CA SER A 248 -31.72 -1.19 -9.71
C SER A 248 -31.40 -0.23 -8.56
N LYS A 249 -30.16 -0.23 -8.06
CA LYS A 249 -29.71 0.62 -6.96
C LYS A 249 -28.77 1.73 -7.47
N PRO A 250 -28.82 2.93 -6.84
CA PRO A 250 -27.84 3.97 -7.14
C PRO A 250 -26.43 3.46 -6.80
N SER A 251 -25.48 3.84 -7.64
CA SER A 251 -24.07 3.62 -7.39
C SER A 251 -23.50 4.76 -6.58
N VAL A 252 -22.53 4.43 -5.72
CA VAL A 252 -21.83 5.37 -4.88
C VAL A 252 -20.34 5.05 -4.96
N GLY A 253 -19.50 6.06 -5.09
CA GLY A 253 -18.05 5.87 -5.03
C GLY A 253 -17.30 7.16 -5.27
N LYS A 254 -16.15 7.30 -4.62
CA LYS A 254 -15.24 8.43 -4.76
C LYS A 254 -14.30 8.28 -5.96
N THR A 255 -13.89 9.39 -6.56
CA THR A 255 -12.80 9.41 -7.56
C THR A 255 -11.52 9.90 -6.89
N ILE A 256 -10.47 9.10 -6.89
CA ILE A 256 -9.19 9.47 -6.26
C ILE A 256 -8.25 10.07 -7.29
N LEU A 257 -7.83 11.31 -7.10
CA LEU A 257 -6.81 11.94 -7.93
C LEU A 257 -5.40 11.58 -7.44
N SER A 258 -4.43 11.62 -8.36
CA SER A 258 -3.02 11.31 -8.09
C SER A 258 -2.07 12.33 -8.72
N ASP A 259 -2.55 13.56 -8.95
CA ASP A 259 -1.75 14.66 -9.52
C ASP A 259 -0.46 14.91 -8.74
N LYS A 260 -0.48 14.73 -7.41
CA LYS A 260 0.71 14.92 -6.56
C LYS A 260 1.82 13.91 -6.91
N VAL A 261 1.47 12.66 -7.23
CA VAL A 261 2.42 11.64 -7.67
C VAL A 261 3.09 12.07 -8.99
N GLU A 262 2.33 12.60 -9.94
CA GLU A 262 2.88 13.04 -11.22
C GLU A 262 3.70 14.34 -11.09
N THR A 263 3.25 15.28 -10.26
CA THR A 263 3.85 16.62 -10.19
C THR A 263 5.02 16.72 -9.21
N VAL A 264 4.95 16.05 -8.05
CA VAL A 264 6.01 16.10 -7.02
C VAL A 264 7.06 15.02 -7.25
N LEU A 265 6.62 13.79 -7.58
CA LEU A 265 7.54 12.68 -7.81
C LEU A 265 8.01 12.57 -9.27
N ASN A 266 7.43 13.34 -10.18
CA ASN A 266 7.66 13.24 -11.63
C ASN A 266 7.47 11.81 -12.15
N TYR A 267 6.52 11.08 -11.56
CA TYR A 267 6.23 9.69 -11.89
C TYR A 267 5.24 9.61 -13.06
N LYS A 268 5.41 8.62 -13.94
CA LYS A 268 4.51 8.38 -15.07
C LYS A 268 3.94 6.97 -14.97
N PHE A 269 2.63 6.87 -14.88
CA PHE A 269 1.92 5.60 -14.77
C PHE A 269 2.03 4.74 -16.03
N GLU A 270 2.16 3.42 -15.88
CA GLU A 270 2.07 2.45 -16.98
C GLU A 270 0.62 2.18 -17.40
N ILE A 271 -0.08 3.19 -17.96
CA ILE A 271 -1.52 3.13 -18.30
C ILE A 271 -1.94 1.89 -19.13
N LYS A 272 -1.03 1.35 -19.96
CA LYS A 272 -1.26 0.10 -20.72
C LYS A 272 -1.55 -1.14 -19.86
N ARG A 273 -1.27 -1.09 -18.55
CA ARG A 273 -1.51 -2.18 -17.59
C ARG A 273 -2.94 -2.20 -17.03
N TYR A 274 -3.72 -1.16 -17.31
CA TYR A 274 -5.07 -0.96 -16.79
C TYR A 274 -6.14 -1.27 -17.81
#